data_AF-A0A956YPZ2-F1
#
_entry.id   AF-A0A956YPZ2-F1
#
_cell.length_a   1.000
_cell.length_b   1.000
_cell.length_c   1.000
_cell.angle_alpha   90.00
_cell.angle_beta   90.00
_cell.angle_gamma   90.00
#
_symmetry.space_group_name_H-M   'P 1'
#
loop_
_entity.id
_entity.type
_entity.pdbx_description
1 polymer ?
#
loop_
_entity_poly.entity_id
_entity_poly.type
_entity_poly.pdbx_seq_one_letter_code
_entity_poly.pdbx_strand_id
1 'polypeptide(L)'
;MLACTCSDWQKQNKSLKTTGFRFCPWCGQLLSKGQPDEALLEKFRQRIKDDFQATDSWGTPDLPNMLVAARSVTDYRQTTGDLAGTLDLMLTFLEMGTWFTNEYGDIDEPYYEGLELMLDDFCALLLANPPLYETHNLSWRLTKLLRAGGDLGWGYGDYLSEQIGKVQRKFGDV
;
A
#
# COMPACT_ATOMS: atom_id res chain seq x y z
N MET A 1 -13.30 -5.08 -20.90
CA MET A 1 -11.99 -5.33 -21.53
C MET A 1 -11.43 -4.00 -21.96
N LEU A 2 -10.20 -3.67 -21.57
CA LEU A 2 -9.48 -2.52 -22.12
C LEU A 2 -8.76 -3.01 -23.38
N ALA A 3 -9.03 -2.41 -24.53
CA ALA A 3 -8.32 -2.76 -25.76
C ALA A 3 -7.09 -1.84 -25.88
N CYS A 4 -5.89 -2.44 -25.84
CA CYS A 4 -4.65 -1.72 -26.14
C CYS A 4 -4.65 -1.24 -27.60
N THR A 5 -4.17 -0.01 -27.83
CA THR A 5 -4.15 0.64 -29.16
C THR A 5 -2.78 0.59 -29.83
N CYS A 6 -1.76 -0.02 -29.21
CA CYS A 6 -0.43 -0.19 -29.79
C CYS A 6 -0.48 -0.99 -31.11
N SER A 7 0.30 -0.56 -32.10
CA SER A 7 0.33 -1.16 -33.45
C SER A 7 0.66 -2.66 -33.44
N ASP A 8 1.53 -3.10 -32.53
CA ASP A 8 1.96 -4.49 -32.46
C ASP A 8 0.85 -5.39 -31.89
N TRP A 9 0.09 -4.88 -30.92
CA TRP A 9 -1.10 -5.55 -30.38
C TRP A 9 -2.22 -5.68 -31.42
N GLN A 10 -2.51 -4.61 -32.17
CA GLN A 10 -3.58 -4.60 -33.18
C GLN A 10 -3.33 -5.59 -34.33
N LYS A 11 -2.05 -5.84 -34.68
CA LYS A 11 -1.67 -6.79 -35.74
C LYS A 11 -1.89 -8.26 -35.32
N GLN A 12 -1.63 -8.60 -34.06
CA GLN A 12 -1.63 -10.00 -33.59
C GLN A 12 -2.93 -10.44 -32.91
N ASN A 13 -3.69 -9.51 -32.33
CA ASN A 13 -4.91 -9.82 -31.58
C ASN A 13 -6.08 -10.34 -32.46
N LYS A 14 -6.05 -10.12 -33.78
CA LYS A 14 -7.03 -10.74 -34.71
C LYS A 14 -6.91 -12.27 -34.78
N SER A 15 -5.78 -12.84 -34.35
CA SER A 15 -5.48 -14.27 -34.48
C SER A 15 -5.46 -15.02 -33.14
N LEU A 16 -5.32 -14.33 -32.01
CA LEU A 16 -5.21 -14.95 -30.69
C LEU A 16 -6.53 -14.76 -29.95
N LYS A 17 -7.16 -15.85 -29.51
CA LYS A 17 -8.29 -15.80 -28.56
C LYS A 17 -7.74 -15.29 -27.21
N THR A 18 -7.62 -13.97 -27.06
CA THR A 18 -7.00 -13.33 -25.89
C THR A 18 -7.78 -13.59 -24.62
N THR A 19 -7.37 -14.62 -23.90
CA THR A 19 -7.80 -14.90 -22.53
C THR A 19 -6.54 -15.30 -21.76
N GLY A 20 -5.80 -14.32 -21.23
CA GLY A 20 -4.65 -14.64 -20.36
C GLY A 20 -3.66 -13.51 -20.06
N PHE A 21 -3.40 -12.58 -20.98
CA PHE A 21 -2.42 -11.52 -20.74
C PHE A 21 -3.03 -10.33 -19.98
N ARG A 22 -2.48 -10.04 -18.79
CA ARG A 22 -2.88 -8.88 -17.95
C ARG A 22 -2.30 -7.56 -18.47
N PHE A 23 -1.06 -7.59 -18.93
CA PHE A 23 -0.36 -6.46 -19.56
C PHE A 23 -0.02 -6.80 -21.02
N CYS A 24 -0.01 -5.78 -21.87
CA CYS A 24 0.45 -5.88 -23.24
C CYS A 24 1.97 -6.14 -23.24
N PRO A 25 2.46 -7.23 -23.85
CA PRO A 25 3.88 -7.54 -23.90
C PRO A 25 4.74 -6.49 -24.64
N TRP A 26 4.13 -5.66 -25.49
CA TRP A 26 4.84 -4.68 -26.32
C TRP A 26 4.90 -3.28 -25.73
N CYS A 27 3.86 -2.84 -25.03
CA CYS A 27 3.79 -1.46 -24.52
C CYS A 27 3.51 -1.37 -23.02
N GLY A 28 3.36 -2.50 -22.32
CA GLY A 28 3.06 -2.53 -20.89
C GLY A 28 1.64 -2.05 -20.53
N GLN A 29 0.78 -1.73 -21.50
CA GLN A 29 -0.58 -1.26 -21.22
C GLN A 29 -1.44 -2.36 -20.60
N LEU A 30 -2.20 -2.04 -19.56
CA LEU A 30 -3.14 -2.93 -18.89
C LEU A 30 -4.28 -3.35 -19.86
N LEU A 31 -4.47 -4.65 -20.03
CA LEU A 31 -5.43 -5.25 -20.97
C LEU A 31 -6.73 -5.72 -20.31
N SER A 32 -6.65 -6.10 -19.04
CA SER A 32 -7.80 -6.49 -18.23
C SER A 32 -7.71 -5.86 -16.85
N LYS A 33 -8.84 -5.33 -16.36
CA LYS A 33 -8.99 -5.10 -14.92
C LYS A 33 -9.05 -6.49 -14.28
N GLY A 34 -8.06 -6.85 -13.46
CA GLY A 34 -8.22 -8.01 -12.60
C GLY A 34 -9.38 -7.72 -11.65
N GLN A 35 -10.25 -8.71 -11.41
CA GLN A 35 -11.10 -8.62 -10.23
C GLN A 35 -10.19 -8.59 -8.99
N PRO A 36 -10.55 -7.84 -7.94
CA PRO A 36 -9.85 -7.91 -6.67
C PRO A 36 -9.86 -9.38 -6.21
N ASP A 37 -8.68 -10.01 -6.22
CA ASP A 37 -8.52 -11.34 -5.63
C ASP A 37 -8.24 -11.12 -4.15
N GLU A 38 -9.30 -11.12 -3.35
CA GLU A 38 -9.21 -10.89 -1.91
C GLU A 38 -8.27 -11.91 -1.24
N ALA A 39 -8.23 -13.15 -1.73
CA ALA A 39 -7.33 -14.17 -1.21
C ALA A 39 -5.86 -13.84 -1.53
N LEU A 40 -5.59 -13.24 -2.68
CA LEU A 40 -4.25 -12.73 -3.00
C LEU A 40 -3.91 -11.50 -2.15
N LEU A 41 -4.84 -10.54 -2.01
CA LEU A 41 -4.64 -9.36 -1.17
C LEU A 41 -4.31 -9.75 0.28
N GLU A 42 -5.06 -10.69 0.85
CA GLU A 42 -4.81 -11.18 2.21
C GLU A 42 -3.44 -11.83 2.36
N LYS A 43 -2.96 -12.58 1.35
CA LYS A 43 -1.60 -13.13 1.38
C LYS A 43 -0.54 -12.05 1.45
N PHE A 44 -0.71 -10.95 0.71
CA PHE A 44 0.23 -9.82 0.79
C PHE A 44 0.10 -9.06 2.10
N ARG A 45 -1.13 -8.92 2.65
CA ARG A 45 -1.36 -8.34 3.96
C ARG A 45 -0.64 -9.13 5.05
N GLN A 46 -0.70 -10.46 4.99
CA GLN A 46 -0.01 -11.34 5.94
C GLN A 46 1.50 -11.24 5.82
N ARG A 47 2.06 -11.17 4.60
CA ARG A 47 3.51 -10.98 4.41
C ARG A 47 4.02 -9.71 5.09
N ILE A 48 3.30 -8.59 4.92
CA ILE A 48 3.66 -7.34 5.59
C ILE A 48 3.62 -7.54 7.10
N LYS A 49 2.57 -8.15 7.66
CA LYS A 49 2.49 -8.42 9.10
C LYS A 49 3.66 -9.29 9.58
N ASP A 50 3.98 -10.35 8.86
CA ASP A 50 5.07 -11.26 9.18
C ASP A 50 6.43 -10.53 9.18
N ASP A 51 6.65 -9.60 8.24
CA ASP A 51 7.88 -8.78 8.19
C ASP A 51 8.05 -7.89 9.43
N PHE A 52 6.96 -7.41 10.04
CA PHE A 52 7.00 -6.59 11.27
C PHE A 52 6.93 -7.43 12.57
N GLN A 53 6.44 -8.66 12.50
CA GLN A 53 6.27 -9.55 13.65
C GLN A 53 7.34 -10.64 13.73
N ALA A 54 8.35 -10.58 12.86
CA ALA A 54 9.46 -11.51 12.86
C ALA A 54 10.19 -11.47 14.21
N THR A 55 10.54 -12.65 14.72
CA THR A 55 11.29 -12.80 15.96
C THR A 55 12.43 -13.79 15.77
N ASP A 56 13.52 -13.57 16.50
CA ASP A 56 14.64 -14.50 16.57
C ASP A 56 14.26 -15.81 17.29
N SER A 57 15.21 -16.74 17.38
CA SER A 57 15.01 -18.04 18.05
C SER A 57 14.70 -17.94 19.56
N TRP A 58 14.89 -16.77 20.16
CA TRP A 58 14.65 -16.48 21.57
C TRP A 58 13.35 -15.69 21.79
N GLY A 59 12.63 -15.34 20.73
CA GLY A 59 11.41 -14.55 20.78
C GLY A 59 11.65 -13.04 20.87
N THR A 60 12.88 -12.58 20.61
CA THR A 60 13.20 -11.16 20.50
C THR A 60 12.71 -10.64 19.14
N PRO A 61 12.02 -9.49 19.07
CA PRO A 61 11.61 -8.92 17.80
C PRO A 61 12.83 -8.56 16.93
N ASP A 62 12.79 -8.98 15.67
CA ASP A 62 13.74 -8.53 14.67
C ASP A 62 13.38 -7.10 14.23
N LEU A 63 14.40 -6.27 13.98
CA LEU A 63 14.17 -4.95 13.42
C LEU A 63 13.59 -5.08 11.99
N PRO A 64 12.39 -4.54 11.71
CA PRO A 64 11.74 -4.71 10.42
C PRO A 64 12.56 -4.09 9.30
N ASN A 65 12.75 -4.83 8.21
CA ASN A 65 13.38 -4.28 7.03
C ASN A 65 12.33 -3.53 6.18
N MET A 66 12.32 -2.20 6.31
CA MET A 66 11.35 -1.33 5.64
C MET A 66 11.32 -1.50 4.11
N LEU A 67 12.47 -1.77 3.48
CA LEU A 67 12.57 -2.00 2.04
C LEU A 67 11.91 -3.33 1.63
N VAL A 68 12.08 -4.38 2.43
CA VAL A 68 11.47 -5.69 2.17
C VAL A 68 9.96 -5.60 2.33
N ALA A 69 9.47 -4.98 3.42
CA ALA A 69 8.05 -4.81 3.65
C ALA A 69 7.39 -3.91 2.57
N ALA A 70 8.03 -2.82 2.15
CA ALA A 70 7.55 -1.97 1.06
C ALA A 70 7.56 -2.68 -0.31
N ARG A 71 8.45 -3.65 -0.51
CA ARG A 71 8.48 -4.46 -1.72
C ARG A 71 7.22 -5.30 -1.89
N SER A 72 6.65 -5.82 -0.81
CA SER A 72 5.36 -6.55 -0.86
C SER A 72 4.24 -5.69 -1.47
N VAL A 73 4.19 -4.40 -1.11
CA VAL A 73 3.23 -3.44 -1.71
C VAL A 73 3.50 -3.26 -3.20
N THR A 74 4.77 -3.04 -3.56
CA THR A 74 5.17 -2.79 -4.96
C THR A 74 4.90 -4.00 -5.85
N ASP A 75 5.25 -5.20 -5.38
CA ASP A 75 5.03 -6.46 -6.08
C ASP A 75 3.53 -6.73 -6.27
N TYR A 76 2.69 -6.44 -5.26
CA TYR A 76 1.24 -6.52 -5.40
C TYR A 76 0.74 -5.55 -6.46
N ARG A 77 1.15 -4.27 -6.40
CA ARG A 77 0.72 -3.25 -7.36
C ARG A 77 1.12 -3.60 -8.79
N GLN A 78 2.33 -4.10 -9.01
CA GLN A 78 2.80 -4.49 -10.34
C GLN A 78 2.09 -5.75 -10.84
N THR A 79 1.88 -6.73 -9.97
CA THR A 79 1.19 -7.98 -10.31
C THR A 79 -0.28 -7.74 -10.59
N THR A 80 -0.92 -6.85 -9.81
CA THR A 80 -2.37 -6.67 -9.81
C THR A 80 -2.88 -5.46 -10.59
N GLY A 81 -2.17 -4.34 -10.54
CA GLY A 81 -2.71 -3.05 -10.93
C GLY A 81 -3.95 -2.63 -10.11
N ASP A 82 -4.25 -3.31 -9.00
CA ASP A 82 -5.37 -2.97 -8.13
C ASP A 82 -4.96 -1.85 -7.18
N LEU A 83 -5.43 -0.64 -7.47
CA LEU A 83 -5.13 0.53 -6.65
C LEU A 83 -5.83 0.48 -5.30
N ALA A 84 -7.02 -0.13 -5.19
CA ALA A 84 -7.74 -0.23 -3.92
C ALA A 84 -6.98 -1.16 -2.96
N GLY A 85 -6.60 -2.34 -3.45
CA GLY A 85 -5.74 -3.26 -2.69
C GLY A 85 -4.34 -2.70 -2.41
N THR A 86 -3.78 -1.89 -3.32
CA THR A 86 -2.50 -1.21 -3.06
C THR A 86 -2.61 -0.25 -1.88
N LEU A 87 -3.66 0.61 -1.85
CA LEU A 87 -3.91 1.51 -0.72
C LEU A 87 -4.13 0.74 0.59
N ASP A 88 -4.84 -0.40 0.55
CA ASP A 88 -5.03 -1.29 1.70
C ASP A 88 -3.69 -1.80 2.27
N LEU A 89 -2.77 -2.23 1.40
CA LEU A 89 -1.47 -2.74 1.81
C LEU A 89 -0.53 -1.63 2.31
N MET A 90 -0.54 -0.45 1.68
CA MET A 90 0.21 0.72 2.15
C MET A 90 -0.24 1.13 3.55
N LEU A 91 -1.57 1.17 3.79
CA LEU A 91 -2.08 1.49 5.11
C LEU A 91 -1.78 0.39 6.13
N THR A 92 -1.77 -0.89 5.72
CA THR A 92 -1.32 -2.00 6.57
C THR A 92 0.14 -1.83 6.99
N PHE A 93 1.02 -1.43 6.07
CA PHE A 93 2.42 -1.15 6.38
C PHE A 93 2.56 -0.05 7.46
N LEU A 94 1.84 1.06 7.30
CA LEU A 94 1.84 2.17 8.26
C LEU A 94 1.31 1.76 9.63
N GLU A 95 0.21 0.99 9.65
CA GLU A 95 -0.38 0.44 10.87
C GLU A 95 0.59 -0.50 11.60
N MET A 96 1.28 -1.37 10.86
CA MET A 96 2.24 -2.31 11.45
C MET A 96 3.48 -1.59 11.97
N GLY A 97 3.99 -0.57 11.27
CA GLY A 97 5.13 0.19 11.77
C GLY A 97 4.80 1.04 13.01
N THR A 98 3.61 1.66 13.01
CA THR A 98 3.11 2.38 14.19
C THR A 98 2.90 1.42 15.37
N TRP A 99 2.35 0.22 15.12
CA TRP A 99 2.22 -0.80 16.14
C TRP A 99 3.58 -1.24 16.71
N PHE A 100 4.57 -1.49 15.85
CA PHE A 100 5.90 -1.93 16.27
C PHE A 100 6.56 -0.91 17.21
N THR A 101 6.47 0.38 16.88
CA THR A 101 6.99 1.47 17.74
C THR A 101 6.25 1.51 19.09
N ASN A 102 4.93 1.35 19.09
CA ASN A 102 4.15 1.32 20.33
C ASN A 102 4.48 0.09 21.22
N GLU A 103 4.80 -1.04 20.62
CA GLU A 103 5.09 -2.28 21.34
C GLU A 103 6.54 -2.32 21.88
N TYR A 104 7.51 -1.85 21.09
CA TYR A 104 8.93 -2.03 21.38
C TYR A 104 9.70 -0.74 21.67
N GLY A 105 9.03 0.41 21.57
CA GLY A 105 9.61 1.74 21.80
C GLY A 105 10.17 2.38 20.53
N ASP A 106 10.81 3.54 20.72
CA ASP A 106 11.41 4.31 19.63
C ASP A 106 12.54 3.52 18.95
N ILE A 107 12.64 3.67 17.63
CA ILE A 107 13.55 2.89 16.78
C ILE A 107 14.75 3.75 16.35
N ASP A 108 14.76 4.23 15.10
CA ASP A 108 15.78 5.12 14.56
C ASP A 108 15.19 6.00 13.45
N GLU A 109 15.92 7.04 13.04
CA GLU A 109 15.48 7.96 12.00
C GLU A 109 15.17 7.27 10.66
N PRO A 110 16.02 6.36 10.11
CA PRO A 110 15.73 5.65 8.86
C PRO A 110 14.42 4.85 8.89
N TYR A 111 14.05 4.31 10.04
CA TYR A 111 12.78 3.61 10.22
C TYR A 111 11.59 4.57 10.02
N TYR A 112 11.61 5.73 10.67
CA TYR A 112 10.54 6.72 10.53
C TYR A 112 10.50 7.34 9.14
N GLU A 113 11.66 7.64 8.52
CA GLU A 113 11.73 8.08 7.12
C GLU A 113 11.01 7.08 6.19
N GLY A 114 11.16 5.77 6.43
CA GLY A 114 10.46 4.73 5.68
C GLY A 114 8.92 4.79 5.83
N LEU A 115 8.41 5.11 7.02
CA LEU A 115 6.98 5.29 7.26
C LEU A 115 6.46 6.58 6.62
N GLU A 116 7.22 7.67 6.72
CA GLU A 116 6.87 8.96 6.12
C GLU A 116 6.78 8.85 4.60
N LEU A 117 7.78 8.22 3.95
CA LEU A 117 7.77 7.98 2.51
C LEU A 117 6.56 7.15 2.06
N MET A 118 6.21 6.10 2.82
CA MET A 118 5.02 5.29 2.51
C MET A 118 3.73 6.10 2.67
N LEU A 119 3.65 6.98 3.67
CA LEU A 119 2.49 7.85 3.90
C LEU A 119 2.34 8.88 2.78
N ASP A 120 3.43 9.51 2.35
CA ASP A 120 3.42 10.44 1.21
C ASP A 120 2.90 9.76 -0.06
N ASP A 121 3.43 8.57 -0.38
CA ASP A 121 2.97 7.78 -1.54
C ASP A 121 1.49 7.39 -1.40
N PHE A 122 1.05 7.01 -0.19
CA PHE A 122 -0.34 6.66 0.09
C PHE A 122 -1.26 7.86 -0.15
N CYS A 123 -0.93 9.01 0.43
CA CYS A 123 -1.68 10.24 0.27
C CYS A 123 -1.72 10.66 -1.20
N ALA A 124 -0.59 10.64 -1.90
CA ALA A 124 -0.54 10.98 -3.33
C ALA A 124 -1.44 10.05 -4.17
N LEU A 125 -1.37 8.74 -3.95
CA LEU A 125 -2.17 7.76 -4.68
C LEU A 125 -3.66 7.92 -4.41
N LEU A 126 -4.05 8.10 -3.14
CA LEU A 126 -5.42 8.29 -2.72
C LEU A 126 -6.01 9.60 -3.27
N LEU A 127 -5.26 10.70 -3.17
CA LEU A 127 -5.71 12.00 -3.67
C LEU A 127 -5.83 12.05 -5.20
N ALA A 128 -5.05 11.23 -5.91
CA ALA A 128 -5.18 11.02 -7.36
C ALA A 128 -6.37 10.11 -7.73
N ASN A 129 -6.89 9.33 -6.79
CA ASN A 129 -8.02 8.40 -6.99
C ASN A 129 -9.10 8.57 -5.90
N PRO A 130 -9.76 9.74 -5.78
CA PRO A 130 -10.68 10.04 -4.68
C PRO A 130 -11.80 9.02 -4.41
N PRO A 131 -12.41 8.35 -5.42
CA PRO A 131 -13.45 7.35 -5.16
C PRO A 131 -12.98 6.14 -4.32
N LEU A 132 -11.67 5.96 -4.16
CA LEU A 132 -11.10 4.87 -3.35
C LEU A 132 -11.11 5.17 -1.85
N TYR A 133 -11.44 6.39 -1.42
CA TYR A 133 -11.40 6.75 0.00
C TYR A 133 -12.29 5.90 0.90
N GLU A 134 -13.45 5.49 0.38
CA GLU A 134 -14.42 4.66 1.11
C GLU A 134 -14.17 3.15 0.95
N THR A 135 -13.18 2.74 0.14
CA THR A 135 -12.86 1.31 0.00
C THR A 135 -12.03 0.84 1.19
N HIS A 136 -12.07 -0.47 1.49
CA HIS A 136 -11.26 -1.10 2.54
C HIS A 136 -11.26 -0.39 3.91
N ASN A 137 -12.32 0.38 4.22
CA ASN A 137 -12.45 1.20 5.42
C ASN A 137 -11.27 2.17 5.65
N LEU A 138 -10.67 2.73 4.58
CA LEU A 138 -9.49 3.59 4.68
C LEU A 138 -9.72 4.81 5.60
N SER A 139 -10.86 5.49 5.51
CA SER A 139 -11.20 6.64 6.37
C SER A 139 -11.14 6.31 7.87
N TRP A 140 -11.78 5.21 8.27
CA TRP A 140 -11.75 4.72 9.65
C TRP A 140 -10.34 4.31 10.08
N ARG A 141 -9.61 3.60 9.23
CA ARG A 141 -8.24 3.14 9.51
C ARG A 141 -7.26 4.30 9.65
N LEU A 142 -7.37 5.34 8.83
CA LEU A 142 -6.57 6.57 8.96
C LEU A 142 -6.83 7.26 10.30
N THR A 143 -8.08 7.33 10.74
CA THR A 143 -8.43 7.88 12.06
C THR A 143 -7.82 7.05 13.19
N LYS A 144 -7.83 5.71 13.05
CA LYS A 144 -7.21 4.81 14.03
C LYS A 144 -5.68 4.97 14.04
N LEU A 145 -5.05 5.04 12.88
CA LEU A 145 -3.61 5.27 12.72
C LEU A 145 -3.20 6.58 13.40
N LEU A 146 -3.93 7.67 13.15
CA LEU A 146 -3.69 8.96 13.78
C LEU A 146 -3.75 8.89 15.32
N ARG A 147 -4.73 8.16 15.87
CA ARG A 147 -4.84 7.96 17.33
C ARG A 147 -3.72 7.09 17.90
N ALA A 148 -3.22 6.13 17.13
CA ALA A 148 -2.15 5.23 17.57
C ALA A 148 -0.75 5.84 17.43
N GLY A 149 -0.56 6.75 16.45
CA GLY A 149 0.74 7.31 16.11
C GLY A 149 0.94 8.77 16.52
N GLY A 150 -0.13 9.51 16.87
CA GLY A 150 -0.07 10.96 17.08
C GLY A 150 0.86 11.41 18.20
N ASP A 151 1.06 10.58 19.23
CA ASP A 151 1.94 10.87 20.37
C ASP A 151 3.34 10.23 20.24
N LEU A 152 3.65 9.61 19.09
CA LEU A 152 4.97 9.01 18.86
C LEU A 152 6.04 10.06 18.59
N GLY A 153 7.27 9.76 19.05
CA GLY A 153 8.42 10.65 18.99
C GLY A 153 8.98 10.89 17.58
N TRP A 154 10.14 11.52 17.52
CA TRP A 154 10.92 11.77 16.29
C TRP A 154 10.21 12.61 15.21
N GLY A 155 9.16 13.33 15.57
CA GLY A 155 8.36 14.12 14.61
C GLY A 155 7.38 13.29 13.79
N TYR A 156 7.40 11.96 13.91
CA TYR A 156 6.51 11.06 13.17
C TYR A 156 5.03 11.30 13.49
N GLY A 157 4.69 11.50 14.77
CA GLY A 157 3.32 11.80 15.19
C GLY A 157 2.79 13.13 14.65
N ASP A 158 3.63 14.16 14.64
CA ASP A 158 3.31 15.47 14.05
C ASP A 158 3.11 15.35 12.53
N TYR A 159 4.00 14.61 11.85
CA TYR A 159 3.94 14.37 10.42
C TYR A 159 2.68 13.59 10.01
N LEU A 160 2.34 12.52 10.75
CA LEU A 160 1.08 11.79 10.60
C LEU A 160 -0.13 12.73 10.70
N SER A 161 -0.15 13.55 11.75
CA SER A 161 -1.23 14.50 12.02
C SER A 161 -1.40 15.51 10.89
N GLU A 162 -0.29 16.03 10.36
CA GLU A 162 -0.31 16.96 9.25
C GLU A 162 -0.86 16.31 7.96
N GLN A 163 -0.29 15.17 7.55
CA GLN A 163 -0.64 14.54 6.27
C GLN A 163 -2.05 13.94 6.28
N ILE A 164 -2.41 13.20 7.33
CA ILE A 164 -3.75 12.62 7.45
C ILE A 164 -4.81 13.72 7.58
N GLY A 165 -4.51 14.79 8.32
CA GLY A 165 -5.41 15.94 8.43
C GLY A 165 -5.66 16.63 7.09
N LYS A 166 -4.65 16.74 6.20
CA LYS A 166 -4.84 17.28 4.83
C LYS A 166 -5.78 16.41 4.02
N VAL A 167 -5.63 15.08 4.11
CA VAL A 167 -6.52 14.12 3.44
C VAL A 167 -7.95 14.25 3.97
N GLN A 168 -8.15 14.16 5.29
CA GLN A 168 -9.48 14.19 5.90
C GLN A 168 -10.25 15.49 5.59
N ARG A 169 -9.58 16.66 5.64
CA ARG A 169 -10.19 17.95 5.23
C ARG A 169 -10.64 17.96 3.78
N LYS A 170 -9.90 17.30 2.88
CA LYS A 170 -10.25 17.21 1.46
C LYS A 170 -11.47 16.32 1.21
N PHE A 171 -11.70 15.33 2.06
CA PHE A 171 -12.87 14.44 1.98
C PHE A 171 -14.05 14.88 2.85
N GLY A 172 -13.87 15.86 3.73
CA GLY A 172 -14.95 16.46 4.54
C GLY A 172 -15.19 15.76 5.89
N ASP A 173 -14.22 15.00 6.37
CA ASP A 173 -14.30 14.26 7.64
C ASP A 173 -14.06 15.16 8.87
N VAL A 174 -13.39 16.30 8.67
CA VAL A 174 -13.00 17.29 9.71
C VAL A 174 -13.04 18.72 9.20
#